data_AF-A0A3S9ENY9-F1
#
_entry.id   AF-A0A3S9ENY9-F1
#
_cell.length_a   1.000
_cell.length_b   1.000
_cell.length_c   1.000
_cell.angle_alpha   90.00
_cell.angle_beta   90.00
_cell.angle_gamma   90.00
#
_symmetry.space_group_name_H-M   'P 1'
#
loop_
_entity.id
_entity.type
_entity.pdbx_description
1 polymer ?
#
loop_
_entity_poly.entity_id
_entity_poly.type
_entity_poly.pdbx_seq_one_letter_code
_entity_poly.pdbx_strand_id
1 'polypeptide(L)'
;MNPRSSKTIVVNGITLDFAAGILRDSQGKDVVLRSQAFAVLEYLSRHTDRVVTKDELMQAIWPGIAVTDDSLVQCIGDIRRALRDKNQMALKVVPKRGYRLAIDAAEWPIEPTGRSRSAAIIALAIALFAAGLLWGFNHRADESGAGAVLPSIAVLPFGMIGGDADQQRLADGLTEDIITDLARFPEFRVIASNTTTAYKEKTSNTKEVGAALNADFIVEGSIQRQADRVRITAQLVETATGKHIWSDRWDRPENDFFAIQTEIAEQVSNRLGGGAGLIQVAGRREAHRKPPANLNAYELYLLGTERLERVNRDDLEEAIRLLTRSLELDPSLARAWIELSHAHKVLAGFGVEPLRNQKLAADAAMRAVTLDPGDAEAHVVRAITLAESADLAKAKAEFDTALSMAPNEFEILTFYVTWAAMFGEPERGAELADRAISLNPNFPMWSTRPLNVAYFWAGRYEDALRMTDRLGPDNYDRWVGTFRAAALAALGRTDEARTLVAFTLQKYPDLSIEGIIANLPFTEVQRNRLIETMSLAGFPRCAKSEDLAKLEKPVRLLGCKSP
;
A
#
# COMPACT_ATOMS: atom_id res chain seq x y z
N MET A 1 4.69 2.29 -66.33
CA MET A 1 5.00 0.97 -65.75
C MET A 1 6.17 1.13 -64.79
N ASN A 2 5.91 0.97 -63.50
CA ASN A 2 6.93 0.68 -62.48
C ASN A 2 6.21 -0.20 -61.45
N PRO A 3 6.42 -1.53 -61.45
CA PRO A 3 5.60 -2.44 -60.65
C PRO A 3 5.99 -2.28 -59.19
N ARG A 4 5.06 -1.79 -58.36
CA ARG A 4 5.17 -1.85 -56.90
C ARG A 4 5.44 -3.31 -56.53
N SER A 5 6.63 -3.61 -56.02
CA SER A 5 6.92 -4.94 -55.50
C SER A 5 6.02 -5.18 -54.29
N SER A 6 5.08 -6.11 -54.45
CA SER A 6 4.31 -6.69 -53.36
C SER A 6 5.27 -7.41 -52.41
N LYS A 7 5.73 -6.72 -51.37
CA LYS A 7 6.68 -7.26 -50.41
C LYS A 7 5.91 -8.09 -49.39
N THR A 8 5.59 -9.33 -49.76
CA THR A 8 5.11 -10.34 -48.81
C THR A 8 6.27 -10.79 -47.94
N ILE A 9 6.12 -10.72 -46.62
CA ILE A 9 7.18 -11.08 -45.66
C ILE A 9 6.68 -12.21 -44.76
N VAL A 10 7.51 -13.20 -44.47
CA VAL A 10 7.15 -14.28 -43.54
C VAL A 10 7.95 -14.15 -42.26
N VAL A 11 7.27 -14.08 -41.12
CA VAL A 11 7.86 -14.00 -39.78
C VAL A 11 7.20 -15.05 -38.88
N ASN A 12 7.95 -15.99 -38.33
CA ASN A 12 7.45 -17.07 -37.45
C ASN A 12 6.24 -17.85 -38.02
N GLY A 13 6.22 -18.07 -39.34
CA GLY A 13 5.11 -18.74 -40.03
C GLY A 13 3.87 -17.86 -40.25
N ILE A 14 3.98 -16.54 -40.01
CA ILE A 14 2.95 -15.55 -40.33
C ILE A 14 3.35 -14.80 -41.60
N THR A 15 2.49 -14.84 -42.60
CA THR A 15 2.63 -14.13 -43.87
C THR A 15 2.02 -12.74 -43.74
N LEU A 16 2.84 -11.72 -43.91
CA LEU A 16 2.51 -10.30 -43.93
C LEU A 16 2.26 -9.88 -45.37
N ASP A 17 1.01 -9.61 -45.72
CA ASP A 17 0.65 -9.01 -47.00
C ASP A 17 0.26 -7.55 -46.81
N PHE A 18 1.25 -6.66 -46.91
CA PHE A 18 1.05 -5.22 -46.79
C PHE A 18 0.25 -4.62 -47.96
N ALA A 19 0.19 -5.29 -49.12
CA ALA A 19 -0.61 -4.81 -50.25
C ALA A 19 -2.10 -5.13 -50.06
N ALA A 20 -2.40 -6.29 -49.46
CA ALA A 20 -3.77 -6.67 -49.13
C ALA A 20 -4.26 -6.14 -47.78
N GLY A 21 -3.35 -5.68 -46.90
CA GLY A 21 -3.71 -5.21 -45.56
C GLY A 21 -4.00 -6.33 -44.56
N ILE A 22 -3.45 -7.54 -44.80
CA ILE A 22 -3.85 -8.77 -44.07
C ILE A 22 -2.62 -9.55 -43.59
N LEU A 23 -2.78 -10.22 -42.45
CA LEU A 23 -1.84 -11.19 -41.90
C LEU A 23 -2.44 -12.58 -42.04
N ARG A 24 -1.66 -13.59 -42.44
CA ARG A 24 -2.11 -14.98 -42.52
C ARG A 24 -1.18 -15.92 -41.79
N ASP A 25 -1.72 -16.91 -41.09
CA ASP A 25 -0.90 -17.97 -40.51
C ASP A 25 -0.42 -18.99 -41.55
N SER A 26 0.34 -19.99 -41.10
CA SER A 26 0.89 -21.05 -41.96
C SER A 26 -0.18 -21.97 -42.58
N GLN A 27 -1.43 -21.88 -42.12
CA GLN A 27 -2.59 -22.59 -42.68
C GLN A 27 -3.43 -21.70 -43.60
N GLY A 28 -3.02 -20.44 -43.82
CA GLY A 28 -3.71 -19.47 -44.66
C GLY A 28 -4.89 -18.77 -43.99
N LYS A 29 -5.07 -18.92 -42.67
CA LYS A 29 -6.13 -18.25 -41.92
C LYS A 29 -5.72 -16.82 -41.55
N ASP A 30 -6.65 -15.88 -41.70
CA ASP A 30 -6.41 -14.48 -41.36
C ASP A 30 -6.17 -14.31 -39.85
N VAL A 31 -5.11 -13.58 -39.50
CA VAL A 31 -4.74 -13.19 -38.14
C VAL A 31 -5.21 -11.75 -37.92
N VAL A 32 -6.13 -11.57 -36.97
CA VAL A 32 -6.71 -10.27 -36.68
C VAL A 32 -5.66 -9.36 -36.01
N LEU A 33 -5.43 -8.19 -36.59
CA LEU A 33 -4.63 -7.11 -36.02
C LEU A 33 -5.41 -5.79 -36.13
N ARG A 34 -5.45 -5.00 -35.05
CA ARG A 34 -6.13 -3.69 -35.04
C ARG A 34 -5.52 -2.77 -36.11
N SER A 35 -6.33 -1.91 -36.72
CA SER A 35 -5.92 -1.02 -37.81
C SER A 35 -4.69 -0.17 -37.48
N GLN A 36 -4.64 0.41 -36.27
CA GLN A 36 -3.51 1.22 -35.82
C GLN A 36 -2.23 0.38 -35.61
N ALA A 37 -2.37 -0.84 -35.08
CA ALA A 37 -1.25 -1.75 -34.91
C ALA A 37 -0.72 -2.24 -36.28
N PHE A 38 -1.61 -2.44 -37.26
CA PHE A 38 -1.21 -2.75 -38.63
C PHE A 38 -0.47 -1.58 -39.29
N ALA A 39 -0.93 -0.35 -39.11
CA ALA A 39 -0.26 0.85 -39.63
C ALA A 39 1.15 1.03 -39.05
N VAL A 40 1.33 0.78 -37.74
CA VAL A 40 2.66 0.75 -37.10
C VAL A 40 3.56 -0.33 -37.72
N LEU A 41 3.03 -1.54 -37.92
CA LEU A 41 3.79 -2.66 -38.52
C LEU A 41 4.19 -2.38 -39.97
N GLU A 42 3.30 -1.78 -40.76
CA GLU A 42 3.58 -1.35 -42.13
C GLU A 42 4.63 -0.23 -42.16
N TYR A 43 4.55 0.74 -41.25
CA TYR A 43 5.54 1.81 -41.18
C TYR A 43 6.93 1.27 -40.84
N LEU A 44 7.03 0.35 -39.89
CA LEU A 44 8.29 -0.29 -39.51
C LEU A 44 8.84 -1.19 -40.63
N SER A 45 8.00 -1.86 -41.42
CA SER A 45 8.44 -2.71 -42.53
C SER A 45 9.04 -1.94 -43.71
N ARG A 46 8.73 -0.65 -43.81
CA ARG A 46 9.35 0.28 -44.77
C ARG A 46 10.68 0.85 -44.28
N HIS A 47 11.03 0.66 -43.01
CA HIS A 47 12.20 1.26 -42.35
C HIS A 47 13.06 0.22 -41.59
N THR A 48 13.18 -1.00 -42.15
CA THR A 48 13.86 -2.13 -41.51
C THR A 48 15.37 -1.93 -41.31
N ASP A 49 15.97 -1.00 -42.05
CA ASP A 49 17.39 -0.65 -42.03
C ASP A 49 17.79 0.25 -40.85
N ARG A 50 16.83 0.87 -40.16
CA ARG A 50 17.09 1.82 -39.07
C ARG A 50 16.17 1.62 -37.87
N VAL A 51 16.49 2.31 -36.77
CA VAL A 51 15.59 2.44 -35.63
C VAL A 51 14.63 3.60 -35.90
N VAL A 52 13.33 3.37 -35.71
CA VAL A 52 12.29 4.39 -35.82
C VAL A 52 11.94 4.87 -34.41
N THR A 53 11.96 6.19 -34.19
CA THR A 53 11.72 6.76 -32.86
C THR A 53 10.24 6.70 -32.47
N LYS A 54 9.95 6.84 -31.17
CA LYS A 54 8.56 6.92 -30.68
C LYS A 54 7.85 8.12 -31.30
N ASP A 55 8.45 9.31 -31.22
CA ASP A 55 7.86 10.54 -31.76
C ASP A 55 7.55 10.43 -33.26
N GLU A 56 8.44 9.78 -34.02
CA GLU A 56 8.25 9.54 -35.44
C GLU A 56 7.05 8.61 -35.70
N LEU A 57 6.93 7.50 -34.96
CA LEU A 57 5.76 6.62 -35.05
C LEU A 57 4.48 7.33 -34.63
N MET A 58 4.55 8.14 -33.57
CA MET A 58 3.41 8.90 -33.08
C MET A 58 2.92 9.91 -34.13
N GLN A 59 3.84 10.66 -34.74
CA GLN A 59 3.53 11.63 -35.78
C GLN A 59 3.05 10.98 -37.09
N ALA A 60 3.61 9.82 -37.46
CA ALA A 60 3.26 9.13 -38.70
C ALA A 60 1.89 8.43 -38.65
N ILE A 61 1.53 7.87 -37.50
CA ILE A 61 0.32 7.04 -37.34
C ILE A 61 -0.86 7.85 -36.81
N TRP A 62 -0.61 8.87 -35.98
CA TRP A 62 -1.64 9.73 -35.40
C TRP A 62 -1.42 11.23 -35.72
N PRO A 63 -1.46 11.63 -37.01
CA PRO A 63 -1.22 13.01 -37.38
C PRO A 63 -2.32 13.93 -36.82
N GLY A 64 -1.94 14.86 -35.94
CA GLY A 64 -2.86 15.85 -35.36
C GLY A 64 -3.82 15.32 -34.30
N ILE A 65 -3.60 14.11 -33.78
CA ILE A 65 -4.39 13.51 -32.69
C ILE A 65 -3.47 13.34 -31.47
N ALA A 66 -3.85 13.93 -30.34
CA ALA A 66 -3.13 13.73 -29.08
C ALA A 66 -3.40 12.31 -28.56
N VAL A 67 -2.37 11.45 -28.61
CA VAL A 67 -2.38 10.09 -28.06
C VAL A 67 -1.25 9.94 -27.06
N THR A 68 -1.46 9.14 -26.02
CA THR A 68 -0.43 8.85 -25.00
C THR A 68 0.53 7.77 -25.50
N ASP A 69 1.73 7.69 -24.91
CA ASP A 69 2.74 6.66 -25.17
C ASP A 69 2.18 5.22 -25.05
N ASP A 70 1.17 5.02 -24.19
CA ASP A 70 0.49 3.74 -24.00
C ASP A 70 -0.19 3.23 -25.27
N SER A 71 -0.66 4.14 -26.14
CA SER A 71 -1.28 3.77 -27.43
C SER A 71 -0.28 3.07 -28.34
N LEU A 72 0.96 3.55 -28.38
CA LEU A 72 2.05 2.92 -29.11
C LEU A 72 2.48 1.60 -28.46
N VAL A 73 2.59 1.55 -27.12
CA VAL A 73 2.92 0.33 -26.38
C VAL A 73 1.90 -0.78 -26.65
N GLN A 74 0.61 -0.45 -26.67
CA GLN A 74 -0.47 -1.41 -26.98
C GLN A 74 -0.38 -1.92 -28.42
N CYS A 75 -0.08 -1.05 -29.39
CA CYS A 75 0.12 -1.45 -30.78
C CYS A 75 1.29 -2.43 -30.92
N ILE A 76 2.42 -2.15 -30.26
CA ILE A 76 3.60 -3.04 -30.25
C ILE A 76 3.28 -4.40 -29.63
N GLY A 77 2.49 -4.43 -28.55
CA GLY A 77 2.03 -5.67 -27.90
C GLY A 77 1.18 -6.53 -28.84
N ASP A 78 0.26 -5.92 -29.58
CA ASP A 78 -0.60 -6.63 -30.53
C ASP A 78 0.19 -7.19 -31.71
N ILE A 79 1.14 -6.42 -32.24
CA ILE A 79 2.03 -6.88 -33.32
C ILE A 79 2.82 -8.11 -32.86
N ARG A 80 3.39 -8.10 -31.66
CA ARG A 80 4.13 -9.25 -31.12
C ARG A 80 3.27 -10.50 -31.01
N ARG A 81 2.02 -10.35 -30.54
CA ARG A 81 1.07 -11.44 -30.43
C ARG A 81 0.72 -12.00 -31.82
N ALA A 82 0.44 -11.11 -32.77
CA ALA A 82 0.12 -11.48 -34.15
C ALA A 82 1.27 -12.19 -34.85
N LEU A 83 2.52 -11.73 -34.65
CA LEU A 83 3.74 -12.33 -35.21
C LEU A 83 4.26 -13.54 -34.42
N ARG A 84 3.58 -13.96 -33.35
CA ARG A 84 4.05 -15.01 -32.42
C ARG A 84 5.48 -14.75 -31.89
N ASP A 85 5.87 -13.48 -31.77
CA ASP A 85 7.23 -13.02 -31.44
C ASP A 85 7.46 -13.01 -29.91
N LYS A 86 7.35 -14.18 -29.26
CA LYS A 86 7.46 -14.30 -27.80
C LYS A 86 8.84 -13.89 -27.28
N ASN A 87 9.90 -14.11 -28.07
CA ASN A 87 11.28 -13.82 -27.70
C ASN A 87 11.76 -12.43 -28.15
N GLN A 88 10.86 -11.58 -28.66
CA GLN A 88 11.16 -10.22 -29.16
C GLN A 88 12.29 -10.18 -30.20
N MET A 89 12.36 -11.21 -31.04
CA MET A 89 13.41 -11.36 -32.04
C MET A 89 13.07 -10.62 -33.34
N ALA A 90 11.79 -10.56 -33.70
CA ALA A 90 11.32 -9.87 -34.91
C ALA A 90 11.12 -8.37 -34.66
N LEU A 91 10.44 -7.99 -33.58
CA LEU A 91 10.18 -6.59 -33.21
C LEU A 91 10.98 -6.19 -31.98
N LYS A 92 12.15 -5.58 -32.22
CA LYS A 92 13.13 -5.22 -31.20
C LYS A 92 12.86 -3.82 -30.64
N VAL A 93 12.90 -3.70 -29.31
CA VAL A 93 12.99 -2.40 -28.63
C VAL A 93 14.46 -2.00 -28.56
N VAL A 94 14.75 -0.76 -28.92
CA VAL A 94 16.06 -0.15 -28.68
C VAL A 94 15.88 0.85 -27.53
N PRO A 95 16.40 0.53 -26.32
CA PRO A 95 16.18 1.35 -25.13
C PRO A 95 16.49 2.82 -25.39
N LYS A 96 15.58 3.70 -24.95
CA LYS A 96 15.66 5.17 -25.10
C LYS A 96 15.71 5.69 -26.55
N ARG A 97 15.53 4.84 -27.57
CA ARG A 97 15.64 5.23 -28.99
C ARG A 97 14.41 4.91 -29.83
N GLY A 98 13.73 3.79 -29.59
CA GLY A 98 12.51 3.42 -30.34
C GLY A 98 12.43 1.95 -30.71
N TYR A 99 11.91 1.64 -31.89
CA TYR A 99 11.64 0.28 -32.35
C TYR A 99 12.31 -0.03 -33.69
N ARG A 100 12.66 -1.30 -33.90
CA ARG A 100 13.16 -1.80 -35.19
C ARG A 100 12.56 -3.16 -35.51
N LEU A 101 12.06 -3.31 -36.73
CA LEU A 101 11.65 -4.59 -37.29
C LEU A 101 12.84 -5.25 -37.97
N ALA A 102 13.30 -6.39 -37.43
CA ALA A 102 14.43 -7.14 -37.95
C ALA A 102 13.94 -8.18 -38.96
N ILE A 103 14.18 -7.93 -40.26
CA ILE A 103 13.81 -8.81 -41.36
C ILE A 103 15.08 -9.21 -42.12
N ASP A 104 15.95 -9.99 -41.48
CA ASP A 104 17.03 -10.69 -42.18
C ASP A 104 16.82 -12.19 -41.99
N ALA A 105 16.67 -12.87 -43.11
CA ALA A 105 16.34 -14.28 -43.24
C ALA A 105 17.60 -15.12 -43.42
N ALA A 106 17.86 -16.02 -42.47
CA ALA A 106 18.55 -17.29 -42.69
C ALA A 106 18.23 -18.24 -41.52
N GLU A 107 17.39 -19.23 -41.82
CA GLU A 107 17.18 -20.51 -41.11
C GLU A 107 17.12 -20.49 -39.57
N TRP A 108 15.89 -20.48 -39.04
CA TRP A 108 15.64 -21.00 -37.69
C TRP A 108 14.81 -22.28 -37.77
N PRO A 109 15.12 -23.31 -36.94
CA PRO A 109 14.79 -24.68 -37.24
C PRO A 109 13.29 -24.93 -37.11
N ILE A 110 12.69 -25.45 -38.18
CA ILE A 110 11.42 -26.15 -38.11
C ILE A 110 11.78 -27.59 -37.70
N GLU A 111 11.40 -28.02 -36.50
CA GLU A 111 11.52 -29.44 -36.14
C GLU A 111 10.64 -30.29 -37.07
N PRO A 112 11.20 -31.27 -37.82
CA PRO A 112 10.40 -32.11 -38.69
C PRO A 112 9.78 -33.27 -37.90
N THR A 113 8.46 -33.34 -37.90
CA THR A 113 7.71 -34.55 -37.53
C THR A 113 7.93 -35.63 -38.60
N GLY A 114 8.63 -36.71 -38.25
CA GLY A 114 8.90 -37.84 -39.15
C GLY A 114 9.06 -39.16 -38.39
N ARG A 115 8.26 -40.15 -38.80
CA ARG A 115 8.07 -41.48 -38.20
C ARG A 115 9.31 -42.40 -38.18
N SER A 116 9.25 -43.35 -37.23
CA SER A 116 9.78 -44.73 -37.24
C SER A 116 11.18 -44.98 -36.69
N ARG A 117 11.23 -45.42 -35.41
CA ARG A 117 11.85 -46.69 -34.95
C ARG A 117 11.55 -46.87 -33.45
N SER A 118 10.39 -47.45 -33.18
CA SER A 118 9.73 -47.44 -31.87
C SER A 118 9.68 -48.83 -31.26
N ALA A 119 10.50 -49.09 -30.25
CA ALA A 119 10.21 -50.09 -29.21
C ALA A 119 11.07 -49.85 -27.95
N ALA A 120 12.37 -49.63 -28.12
CA ALA A 120 13.28 -49.47 -26.97
C ALA A 120 13.18 -48.09 -26.29
N ILE A 121 12.93 -47.03 -27.06
CA ILE A 121 12.78 -45.67 -26.53
C ILE A 121 11.43 -45.48 -25.84
N ILE A 122 10.39 -46.22 -26.24
CA ILE A 122 9.06 -46.14 -25.62
C ILE A 122 9.07 -46.71 -24.19
N ALA A 123 9.83 -47.77 -23.91
CA ALA A 123 9.93 -48.30 -22.55
C ALA A 123 10.62 -47.31 -21.61
N LEU A 124 11.69 -46.65 -22.07
CA LEU A 124 12.41 -45.64 -21.29
C LEU A 124 11.62 -44.33 -21.19
N ALA A 125 10.91 -43.92 -22.24
CA ALA A 125 10.03 -42.76 -22.22
C ALA A 125 8.77 -43.00 -21.39
N ILE A 126 8.20 -44.20 -21.36
CA ILE A 126 7.09 -44.54 -20.45
C ILE A 126 7.60 -44.63 -19.01
N ALA A 127 8.80 -45.17 -18.77
CA ALA A 127 9.38 -45.15 -17.42
C ALA A 127 9.72 -43.72 -16.95
N LEU A 128 10.24 -42.85 -17.82
CA LEU A 128 10.54 -41.45 -17.52
C LEU A 128 9.30 -40.55 -17.53
N PHE A 129 8.25 -40.91 -18.27
CA PHE A 129 6.95 -40.23 -18.27
C PHE A 129 6.08 -40.73 -17.12
N ALA A 130 6.18 -41.99 -16.70
CA ALA A 130 5.56 -42.49 -15.46
C ALA A 130 6.33 -41.99 -14.24
N ALA A 131 7.66 -41.90 -14.28
CA ALA A 131 8.46 -41.22 -13.26
C ALA A 131 8.23 -39.71 -13.29
N GLY A 132 8.02 -39.09 -14.44
CA GLY A 132 7.69 -37.67 -14.61
C GLY A 132 6.22 -37.35 -14.30
N LEU A 133 5.31 -38.31 -14.44
CA LEU A 133 3.92 -38.22 -13.98
C LEU A 133 3.81 -38.54 -12.50
N LEU A 134 4.61 -39.47 -11.95
CA LEU A 134 4.70 -39.69 -10.51
C LEU A 134 5.42 -38.50 -9.85
N TRP A 135 6.49 -37.96 -10.42
CA TRP A 135 7.15 -36.72 -9.98
C TRP A 135 6.23 -35.52 -10.19
N GLY A 136 5.48 -35.43 -11.29
CA GLY A 136 4.54 -34.33 -11.57
C GLY A 136 3.20 -34.41 -10.81
N PHE A 137 2.75 -35.61 -10.41
CA PHE A 137 1.60 -35.77 -9.50
C PHE A 137 2.02 -35.63 -8.03
N ASN A 138 3.25 -36.03 -7.66
CA ASN A 138 3.74 -35.92 -6.28
C ASN A 138 4.42 -34.56 -5.99
N HIS A 139 4.87 -33.81 -7.01
CA HIS A 139 5.40 -32.43 -6.87
C HIS A 139 4.48 -31.31 -7.36
N ARG A 140 3.25 -31.60 -7.82
CA ARG A 140 2.20 -30.57 -7.83
C ARG A 140 1.63 -30.25 -6.45
N ALA A 141 2.18 -30.86 -5.39
CA ALA A 141 1.84 -30.59 -4.01
C ALA A 141 2.93 -29.84 -3.21
N ASP A 142 4.08 -29.49 -3.80
CA ASP A 142 5.22 -28.93 -3.03
C ASP A 142 5.82 -27.61 -3.57
N GLU A 143 5.24 -27.01 -4.62
CA GLU A 143 5.52 -25.63 -5.04
C GLU A 143 4.40 -24.66 -4.64
N SER A 144 3.74 -24.93 -3.51
CA SER A 144 3.06 -23.85 -2.76
C SER A 144 4.14 -23.05 -2.06
N GLY A 145 4.84 -22.19 -2.82
CA GLY A 145 6.01 -21.46 -2.35
C GLY A 145 5.73 -20.76 -1.02
N ALA A 146 6.59 -21.02 -0.01
CA ALA A 146 6.49 -20.41 1.31
C ALA A 146 6.66 -18.87 1.31
N GLY A 147 6.93 -18.27 0.15
CA GLY A 147 7.03 -16.83 -0.05
C GLY A 147 5.69 -16.10 0.12
N ALA A 148 5.73 -14.76 0.08
CA ALA A 148 4.54 -13.95 0.28
C ALA A 148 3.54 -14.12 -0.87
N VAL A 149 2.29 -14.47 -0.54
CA VAL A 149 1.15 -14.44 -1.48
C VAL A 149 0.22 -13.32 -1.04
N LEU A 150 0.29 -12.19 -1.76
CA LEU A 150 -0.55 -11.04 -1.47
C LEU A 150 -2.00 -11.27 -1.91
N PRO A 151 -2.98 -10.86 -1.07
CA PRO A 151 -4.38 -10.89 -1.46
C PRO A 151 -4.64 -9.96 -2.64
N SER A 152 -5.74 -10.20 -3.33
CA SER A 152 -6.15 -9.45 -4.52
C SER A 152 -7.55 -8.88 -4.36
N ILE A 153 -7.74 -7.68 -4.88
CA ILE A 153 -8.98 -6.93 -4.81
C ILE A 153 -9.41 -6.48 -6.20
N ALA A 154 -10.69 -6.68 -6.52
CA ALA A 154 -11.33 -6.14 -7.70
C ALA A 154 -12.39 -5.10 -7.30
N VAL A 155 -12.43 -3.97 -7.99
CA VAL A 155 -13.50 -2.97 -7.84
C VAL A 155 -14.43 -3.12 -9.05
N LEU A 156 -15.68 -3.48 -8.79
CA LEU A 156 -16.70 -3.55 -9.83
C LEU A 156 -17.22 -2.15 -10.16
N PRO A 157 -17.62 -1.90 -11.41
CA PRO A 157 -18.25 -0.63 -11.77
C PRO A 157 -19.45 -0.34 -10.87
N PHE A 158 -19.44 0.83 -10.22
CA PHE A 158 -20.56 1.26 -9.39
C PHE A 158 -21.81 1.45 -10.27
N GLY A 159 -22.95 0.99 -9.77
CA GLY A 159 -24.22 1.10 -10.48
C GLY A 159 -24.94 2.42 -10.19
N MET A 160 -25.62 2.99 -11.18
CA MET A 160 -26.59 4.08 -10.95
C MET A 160 -28.00 3.50 -10.72
N ILE A 161 -28.64 3.85 -9.59
CA ILE A 161 -30.04 3.51 -9.33
C ILE A 161 -30.92 4.65 -9.84
N GLY A 162 -31.70 4.37 -10.89
CA GLY A 162 -32.69 5.30 -11.45
C GLY A 162 -32.12 6.46 -12.27
N GLY A 163 -30.84 6.39 -12.66
CA GLY A 163 -30.17 7.41 -13.48
C GLY A 163 -30.15 7.09 -14.98
N ASP A 164 -29.86 8.10 -15.80
CA ASP A 164 -29.65 7.96 -17.25
C ASP A 164 -28.19 7.57 -17.59
N ALA A 165 -27.93 7.30 -18.88
CA ALA A 165 -26.61 6.91 -19.37
C ALA A 165 -25.55 8.01 -19.18
N ASP A 166 -25.94 9.29 -19.13
CA ASP A 166 -25.00 10.40 -18.91
C ASP A 166 -24.55 10.46 -17.44
N GLN A 167 -25.44 10.10 -16.51
CA GLN A 167 -25.14 9.98 -15.08
C GLN A 167 -24.27 8.76 -14.72
N GLN A 168 -24.25 7.73 -15.57
CA GLN A 168 -23.39 6.56 -15.34
C GLN A 168 -21.90 6.89 -15.33
N ARG A 169 -21.47 7.94 -16.05
CA ARG A 169 -20.08 8.43 -16.03
C ARG A 169 -19.61 8.80 -14.61
N LEU A 170 -20.52 9.23 -13.75
CA LEU A 170 -20.23 9.61 -12.38
C LEU A 170 -19.85 8.38 -11.52
N ALA A 171 -20.60 7.29 -11.68
CA ALA A 171 -20.31 6.04 -10.99
C ALA A 171 -19.04 5.36 -11.54
N ASP A 172 -18.79 5.50 -12.83
CA ASP A 172 -17.53 5.05 -13.45
C ASP A 172 -16.34 5.85 -12.90
N GLY A 173 -16.48 7.18 -12.70
CA GLY A 173 -15.48 8.03 -12.07
C GLY A 173 -15.13 7.59 -10.64
N LEU A 174 -16.14 7.36 -9.80
CA LEU A 174 -15.92 6.86 -8.43
C LEU A 174 -15.20 5.51 -8.42
N THR A 175 -15.52 4.64 -9.38
CA THR A 175 -14.86 3.33 -9.52
C THR A 175 -13.36 3.51 -9.81
N GLU A 176 -13.00 4.38 -10.75
CA GLU A 176 -11.60 4.63 -11.12
C GLU A 176 -10.82 5.32 -9.99
N ASP A 177 -11.44 6.24 -9.25
CA ASP A 177 -10.79 6.89 -8.10
C ASP A 177 -10.48 5.87 -6.99
N ILE A 178 -11.43 4.97 -6.67
CA ILE A 178 -11.20 3.90 -5.69
C ILE A 178 -10.07 2.98 -6.15
N ILE A 179 -10.04 2.58 -7.43
CA ILE A 179 -8.96 1.74 -7.97
C ILE A 179 -7.61 2.45 -7.84
N THR A 180 -7.57 3.74 -8.19
CA THR A 180 -6.36 4.56 -8.15
C THR A 180 -5.82 4.71 -6.72
N ASP A 181 -6.70 4.97 -5.76
CA ASP A 181 -6.31 5.14 -4.36
C ASP A 181 -5.94 3.80 -3.70
N LEU A 182 -6.67 2.72 -3.99
CA LEU A 182 -6.31 1.37 -3.53
C LEU A 182 -4.95 0.90 -4.07
N ALA A 183 -4.56 1.33 -5.27
CA ALA A 183 -3.29 0.94 -5.89
C ALA A 183 -2.05 1.49 -5.15
N ARG A 184 -2.23 2.44 -4.21
CA ARG A 184 -1.15 2.98 -3.37
C ARG A 184 -0.78 2.06 -2.21
N PHE A 185 -1.63 1.09 -1.88
CA PHE A 185 -1.40 0.15 -0.79
C PHE A 185 -0.65 -1.09 -1.28
N PRO A 186 0.61 -1.31 -0.87
CA PRO A 186 1.44 -2.40 -1.37
C PRO A 186 1.06 -3.78 -0.81
N GLU A 187 0.18 -3.85 0.20
CA GLU A 187 -0.11 -5.10 0.89
C GLU A 187 -1.12 -6.00 0.16
N PHE A 188 -1.68 -5.53 -0.95
CA PHE A 188 -2.57 -6.30 -1.82
C PHE A 188 -2.44 -5.86 -3.27
N ARG A 189 -2.90 -6.71 -4.19
CA ARG A 189 -2.91 -6.43 -5.63
C ARG A 189 -4.26 -5.93 -6.07
N VAL A 190 -4.32 -4.77 -6.71
CA VAL A 190 -5.54 -4.26 -7.33
C VAL A 190 -5.68 -4.79 -8.76
N ILE A 191 -6.83 -5.35 -9.09
CA ILE A 191 -7.16 -5.83 -10.43
C ILE A 191 -7.60 -4.66 -11.30
N ALA A 192 -7.01 -4.55 -12.51
CA ALA A 192 -7.21 -3.42 -13.41
C ALA A 192 -8.67 -3.25 -13.85
N SER A 193 -9.13 -2.00 -13.91
CA SER A 193 -10.53 -1.64 -14.17
C SER A 193 -11.10 -2.21 -15.48
N ASN A 194 -10.28 -2.31 -16.52
CA ASN A 194 -10.66 -2.84 -17.82
C ASN A 194 -11.10 -4.32 -17.79
N THR A 195 -10.67 -5.07 -16.78
CA THR A 195 -11.08 -6.48 -16.59
C THR A 195 -12.41 -6.58 -15.83
N THR A 196 -12.77 -5.58 -15.03
CA THR A 196 -14.00 -5.58 -14.22
C THR A 196 -15.20 -5.00 -14.97
N THR A 197 -14.98 -4.19 -16.01
CA THR A 197 -16.05 -3.55 -16.82
C THR A 197 -17.03 -4.56 -17.42
N ALA A 198 -16.56 -5.76 -17.80
CA ALA A 198 -17.39 -6.82 -18.38
C ALA A 198 -18.44 -7.42 -17.40
N TYR A 199 -18.35 -7.09 -16.12
CA TYR A 199 -19.20 -7.61 -15.05
C TYR A 199 -20.24 -6.60 -14.56
N LYS A 200 -20.35 -5.43 -15.20
CA LYS A 200 -21.29 -4.34 -14.84
C LYS A 200 -22.76 -4.79 -14.71
N GLU A 201 -23.21 -5.70 -15.57
CA GLU A 201 -24.58 -6.23 -15.57
C GLU A 201 -24.71 -7.62 -14.91
N LYS A 202 -23.60 -8.17 -14.38
CA LYS A 202 -23.52 -9.54 -13.82
C LYS A 202 -23.30 -9.56 -12.31
N THR A 203 -23.70 -8.49 -11.62
CA THR A 203 -23.47 -8.27 -10.18
C THR A 203 -24.23 -9.23 -9.26
N SER A 204 -25.14 -10.05 -9.78
CA SER A 204 -25.93 -10.98 -8.94
C SER A 204 -25.15 -12.19 -8.42
N ASN A 205 -23.90 -12.42 -8.84
CA ASN A 205 -23.08 -13.54 -8.34
C ASN A 205 -21.60 -13.15 -8.14
N THR A 206 -21.32 -12.42 -7.07
CA THR A 206 -19.96 -11.98 -6.68
C THR A 206 -18.95 -13.13 -6.57
N LYS A 207 -19.40 -14.33 -6.22
CA LYS A 207 -18.54 -15.53 -6.16
C LYS A 207 -18.04 -15.96 -7.54
N GLU A 208 -18.92 -15.99 -8.54
CA GLU A 208 -18.53 -16.30 -9.92
C GLU A 208 -17.62 -15.22 -10.51
N VAL A 209 -17.94 -13.95 -10.24
CA VAL A 209 -17.12 -12.81 -10.68
C VAL A 209 -15.73 -12.88 -10.05
N GLY A 210 -15.64 -13.13 -8.74
CA GLY A 210 -14.37 -13.26 -8.03
C GLY A 210 -13.51 -14.41 -8.55
N ALA A 211 -14.12 -15.57 -8.81
CA ALA A 211 -13.42 -16.70 -9.42
C ALA A 211 -12.92 -16.38 -10.83
N ALA A 212 -13.73 -15.67 -11.64
CA ALA A 212 -13.34 -15.32 -13.01
C ALA A 212 -12.22 -14.27 -13.06
N LEU A 213 -12.20 -13.36 -12.10
CA LEU A 213 -11.16 -12.33 -11.96
C LEU A 213 -9.94 -12.81 -11.17
N ASN A 214 -10.03 -13.98 -10.53
CA ASN A 214 -9.07 -14.46 -9.54
C ASN A 214 -8.80 -13.40 -8.45
N ALA A 215 -9.90 -12.82 -7.92
CA ALA A 215 -9.92 -11.83 -6.86
C ALA A 215 -10.28 -12.49 -5.53
N ASP A 216 -9.57 -12.17 -4.45
CA ASP A 216 -9.91 -12.62 -3.08
C ASP A 216 -11.02 -11.76 -2.48
N PHE A 217 -11.05 -10.48 -2.86
CA PHE A 217 -12.04 -9.50 -2.41
C PHE A 217 -12.66 -8.75 -3.59
N ILE A 218 -13.94 -8.40 -3.44
CA ILE A 218 -14.67 -7.54 -4.36
C ILE A 218 -15.17 -6.30 -3.62
N VAL A 219 -14.96 -5.13 -4.22
CA VAL A 219 -15.65 -3.89 -3.87
C VAL A 219 -16.77 -3.67 -4.88
N GLU A 220 -17.97 -3.48 -4.37
CA GLU A 220 -19.13 -3.14 -5.18
C GLU A 220 -19.97 -2.07 -4.51
N GLY A 221 -20.78 -1.38 -5.30
CA GLY A 221 -21.54 -0.26 -4.78
C GLY A 221 -22.51 0.33 -5.78
N SER A 222 -23.23 1.33 -5.30
CA SER A 222 -24.24 2.01 -6.09
C SER A 222 -24.35 3.47 -5.69
N ILE A 223 -24.82 4.28 -6.63
CA ILE A 223 -25.11 5.69 -6.47
C ILE A 223 -26.59 5.90 -6.79
N GLN A 224 -27.30 6.54 -5.89
CA GLN A 224 -28.69 6.91 -6.03
C GLN A 224 -28.81 8.42 -5.85
N ARG A 225 -29.39 9.10 -6.85
CA ARG A 225 -29.70 10.53 -6.76
C ARG A 225 -31.17 10.72 -6.41
N GLN A 226 -31.45 11.60 -5.45
CA GLN A 226 -32.80 11.96 -5.06
C GLN A 226 -32.86 13.46 -4.76
N ALA A 227 -33.53 14.21 -5.64
CA ALA A 227 -33.68 15.66 -5.56
C ALA A 227 -32.33 16.40 -5.43
N ASP A 228 -32.02 16.92 -4.25
CA ASP A 228 -30.81 17.68 -3.90
C ASP A 228 -29.76 16.83 -3.17
N ARG A 229 -29.92 15.50 -3.18
CA ARG A 229 -29.05 14.57 -2.45
C ARG A 229 -28.53 13.43 -3.29
N VAL A 230 -27.33 13.00 -2.94
CA VAL A 230 -26.68 11.80 -3.45
C VAL A 230 -26.51 10.82 -2.30
N ARG A 231 -26.95 9.60 -2.54
CA ARG A 231 -26.68 8.45 -1.69
C ARG A 231 -25.70 7.53 -2.39
N ILE A 232 -24.59 7.23 -1.73
CA ILE A 232 -23.59 6.29 -2.23
C ILE A 232 -23.50 5.15 -1.23
N THR A 233 -23.47 3.92 -1.73
CA THR A 233 -23.25 2.71 -0.93
C THR A 233 -22.04 1.98 -1.46
N ALA A 234 -21.15 1.54 -0.59
CA ALA A 234 -20.02 0.67 -0.96
C ALA A 234 -19.98 -0.52 -0.01
N GLN A 235 -19.50 -1.65 -0.51
CA GLN A 235 -19.39 -2.91 0.22
C GLN A 235 -18.11 -3.65 -0.14
N LEU A 236 -17.59 -4.41 0.83
CA LEU A 236 -16.48 -5.34 0.63
C LEU A 236 -17.00 -6.78 0.82
N VAL A 237 -16.77 -7.63 -0.17
CA VAL A 237 -17.19 -9.04 -0.17
C VAL A 237 -15.97 -9.95 -0.29
N GLU A 238 -15.89 -10.97 0.55
CA GLU A 238 -14.92 -12.07 0.43
C GLU A 238 -15.41 -13.06 -0.63
N THR A 239 -14.64 -13.29 -1.69
CA THR A 239 -15.11 -14.06 -2.84
C THR A 239 -15.22 -15.56 -2.55
N ALA A 240 -14.33 -16.10 -1.72
CA ALA A 240 -14.30 -17.52 -1.38
C ALA A 240 -15.61 -17.99 -0.72
N THR A 241 -16.15 -17.17 0.19
CA THR A 241 -17.34 -17.49 0.99
C THR A 241 -18.60 -16.76 0.53
N GLY A 242 -18.45 -15.66 -0.23
CA GLY A 242 -19.54 -14.73 -0.55
C GLY A 242 -19.97 -13.86 0.64
N LYS A 243 -19.18 -13.84 1.72
CA LYS A 243 -19.51 -13.09 2.94
C LYS A 243 -19.29 -11.60 2.73
N HIS A 244 -20.29 -10.80 3.06
CA HIS A 244 -20.14 -9.34 3.20
C HIS A 244 -19.30 -9.05 4.45
N ILE A 245 -18.10 -8.51 4.25
CA ILE A 245 -17.19 -8.12 5.34
C ILE A 245 -17.58 -6.76 5.90
N TRP A 246 -18.00 -5.85 5.03
CA TRP A 246 -18.31 -4.47 5.38
C TRP A 246 -19.26 -3.86 4.35
N SER A 247 -20.05 -2.89 4.82
CA SER A 247 -20.84 -2.00 4.00
C SER A 247 -20.93 -0.65 4.69
N ASP A 248 -20.93 0.41 3.92
CA ASP A 248 -21.17 1.77 4.41
C ASP A 248 -22.00 2.58 3.41
N ARG A 249 -22.53 3.70 3.88
CA ARG A 249 -23.42 4.56 3.14
C ARG A 249 -23.17 6.02 3.45
N TRP A 250 -23.01 6.80 2.39
CA TRP A 250 -22.89 8.25 2.42
C TRP A 250 -24.14 8.89 1.86
N ASP A 251 -24.57 9.94 2.51
CA ASP A 251 -25.81 10.66 2.24
C ASP A 251 -25.42 12.14 2.25
N ARG A 252 -25.18 12.72 1.07
CA ARG A 252 -24.58 14.07 0.91
C ARG A 252 -25.50 15.00 0.11
N PRO A 253 -25.49 16.32 0.37
CA PRO A 253 -26.12 17.28 -0.52
C PRO A 253 -25.35 17.35 -1.85
N GLU A 254 -26.03 17.50 -2.99
CA GLU A 254 -25.42 17.41 -4.34
C GLU A 254 -24.57 18.63 -4.77
N ASN A 255 -24.19 19.49 -3.82
CA ASN A 255 -23.62 20.80 -4.12
C ASN A 255 -22.28 20.72 -4.87
N ASP A 256 -21.48 19.69 -4.57
CA ASP A 256 -20.19 19.40 -5.22
C ASP A 256 -19.98 17.88 -5.32
N PHE A 257 -20.46 17.29 -6.42
CA PHE A 257 -20.38 15.85 -6.64
C PHE A 257 -18.93 15.35 -6.75
N PHE A 258 -18.03 16.11 -7.39
CA PHE A 258 -16.64 15.69 -7.56
C PHE A 258 -15.91 15.64 -6.23
N ALA A 259 -16.13 16.63 -5.36
CA ALA A 259 -15.58 16.59 -4.00
C ALA A 259 -16.10 15.39 -3.20
N ILE A 260 -17.40 15.08 -3.33
CA ILE A 260 -18.01 13.90 -2.69
C ILE A 260 -17.40 12.60 -3.22
N GLN A 261 -17.18 12.50 -4.53
CA GLN A 261 -16.56 11.36 -5.18
C GLN A 261 -15.14 11.12 -4.62
N THR A 262 -14.30 12.16 -4.60
CA THR A 262 -12.95 12.07 -4.06
C THR A 262 -12.96 11.74 -2.57
N GLU A 263 -13.80 12.40 -1.76
CA GLU A 263 -13.93 12.11 -0.32
C GLU A 263 -14.26 10.62 -0.07
N ILE A 264 -15.21 10.07 -0.83
CA ILE A 264 -15.67 8.69 -0.64
C ILE A 264 -14.63 7.70 -1.14
N ALA A 265 -13.98 7.96 -2.28
CA ALA A 265 -12.90 7.11 -2.77
C ALA A 265 -11.77 6.99 -1.75
N GLU A 266 -11.37 8.11 -1.16
CA GLU A 266 -10.35 8.15 -0.12
C GLU A 266 -10.80 7.42 1.15
N GLN A 267 -12.04 7.62 1.61
CA GLN A 267 -12.57 6.94 2.80
C GLN A 267 -12.70 5.43 2.60
N VAL A 268 -13.15 4.98 1.43
CA VAL A 268 -13.19 3.56 1.06
C VAL A 268 -11.77 3.01 1.11
N SER A 269 -10.83 3.62 0.40
CA SER A 269 -9.47 3.11 0.28
C SER A 269 -8.76 3.00 1.64
N ASN A 270 -8.88 4.03 2.49
CA ASN A 270 -8.35 4.03 3.86
C ASN A 270 -9.06 3.08 4.82
N ARG A 271 -10.29 2.66 4.50
CA ARG A 271 -11.00 1.64 5.29
C ARG A 271 -10.58 0.23 4.89
N LEU A 272 -10.26 0.02 3.62
CA LEU A 272 -9.91 -1.29 3.07
C LEU A 272 -8.42 -1.61 3.24
N GLY A 273 -7.53 -0.63 3.01
CA GLY A 273 -6.08 -0.77 3.09
C GLY A 273 -5.45 -0.24 4.37
N GLY A 274 -4.11 -0.35 4.44
CA GLY A 274 -3.28 -0.01 5.60
C GLY A 274 -3.20 -1.14 6.64
N GLY A 275 -2.31 -1.01 7.63
CA GLY A 275 -2.01 -2.05 8.62
C GLY A 275 -3.21 -2.49 9.48
N ALA A 276 -4.22 -1.62 9.62
CA ALA A 276 -5.50 -1.92 10.30
C ALA A 276 -6.71 -2.02 9.33
N GLY A 277 -6.45 -2.05 8.02
CA GLY A 277 -7.46 -2.14 6.98
C GLY A 277 -8.23 -3.46 6.99
N LEU A 278 -9.45 -3.46 6.47
CA LEU A 278 -10.33 -4.64 6.49
C LEU A 278 -9.75 -5.87 5.77
N ILE A 279 -8.93 -5.66 4.73
CA ILE A 279 -8.28 -6.76 3.99
C ILE A 279 -7.26 -7.48 4.89
N GLN A 280 -6.44 -6.72 5.60
CA GLN A 280 -5.46 -7.23 6.57
C GLN A 280 -6.16 -7.97 7.72
N VAL A 281 -7.25 -7.41 8.25
CA VAL A 281 -8.06 -8.07 9.30
C VAL A 281 -8.66 -9.39 8.81
N ALA A 282 -9.14 -9.44 7.57
CA ALA A 282 -9.63 -10.69 6.97
C ALA A 282 -8.49 -11.71 6.82
N GLY A 283 -7.34 -11.29 6.31
CA GLY A 283 -6.16 -12.14 6.18
C GLY A 283 -5.68 -12.74 7.51
N ARG A 284 -5.67 -11.96 8.60
CA ARG A 284 -5.32 -12.45 9.95
C ARG A 284 -6.27 -13.56 10.41
N ARG A 285 -7.57 -13.41 10.17
CA ARG A 285 -8.56 -14.42 10.54
C ARG A 285 -8.33 -15.74 9.80
N GLU A 286 -7.95 -15.68 8.53
CA GLU A 286 -7.60 -16.88 7.76
C GLU A 286 -6.28 -17.49 8.24
N ALA A 287 -5.27 -16.67 8.53
CA ALA A 287 -4.00 -17.14 9.09
C ALA A 287 -4.19 -17.90 10.41
N HIS A 288 -5.05 -17.40 11.32
CA HIS A 288 -5.36 -18.08 12.59
C HIS A 288 -6.03 -19.45 12.44
N ARG A 289 -6.65 -19.75 11.29
CA ARG A 289 -7.27 -21.06 11.03
C ARG A 289 -6.25 -22.10 10.56
N LYS A 290 -5.04 -21.68 10.19
CA LYS A 290 -3.99 -22.57 9.69
C LYS A 290 -3.10 -23.05 10.84
N PRO A 291 -2.61 -24.30 10.79
CA PRO A 291 -1.54 -24.73 11.67
C PRO A 291 -0.30 -23.83 11.50
N PRO A 292 0.43 -23.46 12.57
CA PRO A 292 1.58 -22.56 12.49
C PRO A 292 2.67 -22.99 11.49
N ALA A 293 2.84 -24.29 11.28
CA ALA A 293 3.81 -24.84 10.33
C ALA A 293 3.44 -24.61 8.85
N ASN A 294 2.19 -24.24 8.57
CA ASN A 294 1.65 -24.09 7.21
C ASN A 294 1.46 -22.62 6.80
N LEU A 295 1.89 -21.69 7.64
CA LEU A 295 1.80 -20.26 7.35
C LEU A 295 2.88 -19.87 6.34
N ASN A 296 2.49 -19.08 5.34
CA ASN A 296 3.44 -18.44 4.42
C ASN A 296 4.04 -17.16 5.03
N ALA A 297 5.00 -16.55 4.33
CA ALA A 297 5.64 -15.31 4.80
C ALA A 297 4.64 -14.18 5.08
N TYR A 298 3.69 -13.94 4.16
CA TYR A 298 2.69 -12.88 4.33
C TYR A 298 1.82 -13.12 5.57
N GLU A 299 1.36 -14.34 5.81
CA GLU A 299 0.52 -14.66 6.96
C GLU A 299 1.25 -14.53 8.29
N LEU A 300 2.54 -14.89 8.33
CA LEU A 300 3.40 -14.63 9.49
C LEU A 300 3.57 -13.13 9.73
N TYR A 301 3.71 -12.34 8.67
CA TYR A 301 3.71 -10.88 8.74
C TYR A 301 2.39 -10.36 9.35
N LEU A 302 1.24 -10.82 8.84
CA LEU A 302 -0.09 -10.41 9.34
C LEU A 302 -0.24 -10.67 10.85
N LEU A 303 0.16 -11.86 11.31
CA LEU A 303 0.10 -12.25 12.72
C LEU A 303 1.13 -11.49 13.57
N GLY A 304 2.29 -11.17 13.00
CA GLY A 304 3.30 -10.32 13.64
C GLY A 304 2.75 -8.91 13.90
N THR A 305 2.16 -8.27 12.89
CA THR A 305 1.53 -6.94 13.02
C THR A 305 0.39 -6.96 14.04
N GLU A 306 -0.43 -8.01 14.07
CA GLU A 306 -1.52 -8.12 15.07
C GLU A 306 -0.98 -8.07 16.51
N ARG A 307 0.18 -8.69 16.76
CA ARG A 307 0.81 -8.64 18.07
C ARG A 307 1.27 -7.24 18.45
N LEU A 308 1.68 -6.42 17.48
CA LEU A 308 2.08 -5.02 17.71
C LEU A 308 0.91 -4.13 18.16
N GLU A 309 -0.34 -4.52 17.89
CA GLU A 309 -1.52 -3.80 18.41
C GLU A 309 -1.60 -3.86 19.95
N ARG A 310 -0.94 -4.85 20.56
CA ARG A 310 -0.84 -5.00 22.01
C ARG A 310 0.52 -4.53 22.48
N VAL A 311 0.55 -3.33 23.05
CA VAL A 311 1.80 -2.69 23.51
C VAL A 311 2.22 -3.25 24.88
N ASN A 312 2.70 -4.49 24.91
CA ASN A 312 3.36 -5.11 26.05
C ASN A 312 4.57 -5.96 25.60
N ARG A 313 5.46 -6.29 26.54
CA ARG A 313 6.72 -6.94 26.23
C ARG A 313 6.56 -8.31 25.56
N ASP A 314 5.68 -9.17 26.08
CA ASP A 314 5.52 -10.55 25.61
C ASP A 314 4.97 -10.58 24.17
N ASP A 315 3.98 -9.73 23.88
CA ASP A 315 3.44 -9.60 22.52
C ASP A 315 4.48 -9.00 21.55
N LEU A 316 5.33 -8.06 21.98
CA LEU A 316 6.41 -7.50 21.14
C LEU A 316 7.49 -8.54 20.82
N GLU A 317 7.91 -9.34 21.79
CA GLU A 317 8.89 -10.42 21.57
C GLU A 317 8.32 -11.49 20.61
N GLU A 318 7.02 -11.82 20.75
CA GLU A 318 6.33 -12.72 19.82
C GLU A 318 6.18 -12.11 18.41
N ALA A 319 5.90 -10.80 18.30
CA ALA A 319 5.85 -10.10 17.03
C ALA A 319 7.21 -10.20 16.29
N ILE A 320 8.31 -9.91 16.99
CA ILE A 320 9.67 -10.04 16.45
C ILE A 320 9.92 -11.48 15.97
N ARG A 321 9.50 -12.49 16.73
CA ARG A 321 9.65 -13.90 16.35
C ARG A 321 8.90 -14.23 15.06
N LEU A 322 7.64 -13.82 14.95
CA LEU A 322 6.79 -14.07 13.77
C LEU A 322 7.32 -13.33 12.54
N LEU A 323 7.68 -12.05 12.69
CA LEU A 323 8.22 -11.22 11.60
C LEU A 323 9.60 -11.72 11.14
N THR A 324 10.46 -12.16 12.06
CA THR A 324 11.74 -12.80 11.70
C THR A 324 11.48 -14.07 10.90
N ARG A 325 10.52 -14.91 11.32
CA ARG A 325 10.16 -16.12 10.56
C ARG A 325 9.57 -15.80 9.19
N SER A 326 8.76 -14.74 9.07
CA SER A 326 8.30 -14.23 7.77
C SER A 326 9.48 -13.93 6.86
N LEU A 327 10.49 -13.21 7.37
CA LEU A 327 11.68 -12.81 6.60
C LEU A 327 12.63 -13.97 6.31
N GLU A 328 12.64 -15.04 7.10
CA GLU A 328 13.32 -16.29 6.76
C GLU A 328 12.70 -16.98 5.53
N LEU A 329 11.37 -16.87 5.37
CA LEU A 329 10.66 -17.42 4.21
C LEU A 329 10.71 -16.50 2.99
N ASP A 330 10.63 -15.18 3.20
CA ASP A 330 10.72 -14.17 2.16
C ASP A 330 11.52 -12.94 2.63
N PRO A 331 12.84 -12.91 2.40
CA PRO A 331 13.68 -11.78 2.77
C PRO A 331 13.38 -10.48 2.00
N SER A 332 12.59 -10.56 0.92
CA SER A 332 12.23 -9.44 0.05
C SER A 332 10.94 -8.74 0.44
N LEU A 333 10.17 -9.29 1.38
CA LEU A 333 8.93 -8.71 1.88
C LEU A 333 9.20 -7.44 2.69
N ALA A 334 9.21 -6.28 2.03
CA ALA A 334 9.51 -4.98 2.64
C ALA A 334 8.62 -4.66 3.85
N ARG A 335 7.32 -4.99 3.78
CA ARG A 335 6.36 -4.80 4.88
C ARG A 335 6.76 -5.50 6.18
N ALA A 336 7.33 -6.70 6.12
CA ALA A 336 7.80 -7.39 7.32
C ALA A 336 9.03 -6.69 7.94
N TRP A 337 9.89 -6.04 7.15
CA TRP A 337 10.98 -5.21 7.66
C TRP A 337 10.48 -3.92 8.33
N ILE A 338 9.43 -3.30 7.80
CA ILE A 338 8.77 -2.11 8.38
C ILE A 338 8.26 -2.44 9.79
N GLU A 339 7.50 -3.52 9.91
CA GLU A 339 6.94 -3.94 11.20
C GLU A 339 8.02 -4.39 12.19
N LEU A 340 9.09 -5.02 11.70
CA LEU A 340 10.23 -5.39 12.54
C LEU A 340 10.93 -4.14 13.10
N SER A 341 11.00 -3.07 12.30
CA SER A 341 11.48 -1.76 12.78
C SER A 341 10.59 -1.22 13.90
N HIS A 342 9.26 -1.23 13.70
CA HIS A 342 8.30 -0.83 14.73
C HIS A 342 8.43 -1.66 16.01
N ALA A 343 8.52 -2.98 15.89
CA ALA A 343 8.64 -3.89 17.03
C ALA A 343 9.88 -3.59 17.88
N HIS A 344 11.05 -3.49 17.24
CA HIS A 344 12.30 -3.15 17.92
C HIS A 344 12.26 -1.76 18.55
N LYS A 345 11.68 -0.77 17.86
CA LYS A 345 11.51 0.58 18.40
C LYS A 345 10.70 0.60 19.69
N VAL A 346 9.54 -0.06 19.68
CA VAL A 346 8.66 -0.10 20.85
C VAL A 346 9.37 -0.85 21.99
N LEU A 347 10.07 -1.96 21.70
CA LEU A 347 10.85 -2.72 22.68
C LEU A 347 11.98 -1.89 23.33
N ALA A 348 12.67 -1.04 22.54
CA ALA A 348 13.63 -0.07 23.08
C ALA A 348 12.96 0.93 24.04
N GLY A 349 11.74 1.39 23.71
CA GLY A 349 10.93 2.25 24.58
C GLY A 349 10.52 1.59 25.91
N PHE A 350 10.49 0.27 25.98
CA PHE A 350 10.33 -0.51 27.23
C PHE A 350 11.63 -0.65 28.03
N GLY A 351 12.75 -0.10 27.57
CA GLY A 351 14.04 -0.20 28.25
C GLY A 351 14.78 -1.51 28.00
N VAL A 352 14.28 -2.36 27.09
CA VAL A 352 14.91 -3.65 26.76
C VAL A 352 16.03 -3.41 25.76
N GLU A 353 17.28 -3.63 26.18
CA GLU A 353 18.50 -3.37 25.40
C GLU A 353 18.39 -2.16 24.44
N PRO A 354 18.12 -0.94 24.93
CA PRO A 354 17.58 0.15 24.10
C PRO A 354 18.46 0.51 22.91
N LEU A 355 19.78 0.62 23.11
CA LEU A 355 20.74 0.94 22.05
C LEU A 355 20.79 -0.15 20.97
N ARG A 356 20.67 -1.42 21.37
CA ARG A 356 20.66 -2.54 20.43
C ARG A 356 19.38 -2.54 19.60
N ASN A 357 18.24 -2.39 20.27
CA ASN A 357 16.94 -2.38 19.60
C ASN A 357 16.75 -1.13 18.72
N GLN A 358 17.25 0.05 19.12
CA GLN A 358 17.31 1.23 18.26
C GLN A 358 18.11 0.97 16.98
N LYS A 359 19.29 0.33 17.10
CA LYS A 359 20.09 -0.05 15.95
C LYS A 359 19.36 -1.04 15.04
N LEU A 360 18.77 -2.09 15.61
CA LEU A 360 17.99 -3.09 14.84
C LEU A 360 16.80 -2.44 14.12
N ALA A 361 16.13 -1.49 14.77
CA ALA A 361 15.03 -0.74 14.17
C ALA A 361 15.51 0.10 12.97
N ALA A 362 16.63 0.81 13.11
CA ALA A 362 17.23 1.61 12.03
C ALA A 362 17.71 0.74 10.86
N ASP A 363 18.35 -0.39 11.15
CA ASP A 363 18.81 -1.35 10.13
C ASP A 363 17.62 -1.93 9.34
N ALA A 364 16.54 -2.31 10.04
CA ALA A 364 15.31 -2.81 9.42
C ALA A 364 14.61 -1.73 8.56
N ALA A 365 14.49 -0.50 9.06
CA ALA A 365 13.91 0.62 8.30
C ALA A 365 14.70 0.93 7.03
N MET A 366 16.04 0.95 7.11
CA MET A 366 16.91 1.12 5.94
C MET A 366 16.73 -0.02 4.94
N ARG A 367 16.57 -1.26 5.42
CA ARG A 367 16.34 -2.43 4.57
C ARG A 367 15.00 -2.33 3.84
N ALA A 368 13.94 -1.90 4.51
CA ALA A 368 12.62 -1.68 3.91
C ALA A 368 12.70 -0.70 2.73
N VAL A 369 13.28 0.49 2.93
CA VAL A 369 13.47 1.51 1.87
C VAL A 369 14.35 1.00 0.72
N THR A 370 15.32 0.14 1.02
CA THR A 370 16.18 -0.45 -0.02
C THR A 370 15.42 -1.46 -0.89
N LEU A 371 14.49 -2.22 -0.29
CA LEU A 371 13.70 -3.23 -0.98
C LEU A 371 12.58 -2.60 -1.81
N ASP A 372 11.90 -1.60 -1.24
CA ASP A 372 10.85 -0.86 -1.91
C ASP A 372 10.99 0.65 -1.66
N PRO A 373 11.71 1.38 -2.54
CA PRO A 373 11.82 2.83 -2.47
C PRO A 373 10.51 3.58 -2.78
N GLY A 374 9.46 2.88 -3.24
CA GLY A 374 8.15 3.45 -3.51
C GLY A 374 7.15 3.32 -2.37
N ASP A 375 7.50 2.59 -1.30
CA ASP A 375 6.64 2.40 -0.12
C ASP A 375 6.75 3.60 0.81
N ALA A 376 5.66 4.36 0.93
CA ALA A 376 5.58 5.54 1.79
C ALA A 376 5.85 5.21 3.27
N GLU A 377 5.42 4.05 3.75
CA GLU A 377 5.60 3.67 5.14
C GLU A 377 7.04 3.24 5.43
N ALA A 378 7.75 2.69 4.44
CA ALA A 378 9.19 2.45 4.54
C ALA A 378 9.95 3.76 4.82
N HIS A 379 9.57 4.83 4.13
CA HIS A 379 10.09 6.17 4.38
C HIS A 379 9.68 6.71 5.77
N VAL A 380 8.47 6.43 6.24
CA VAL A 380 8.02 6.80 7.59
C VAL A 380 8.86 6.12 8.69
N VAL A 381 9.08 4.81 8.64
CA VAL A 381 9.88 4.13 9.68
C VAL A 381 11.33 4.59 9.69
N ARG A 382 11.87 4.92 8.51
CA ARG A 382 13.19 5.54 8.39
C ARG A 382 13.21 6.94 8.99
N ALA A 383 12.17 7.74 8.75
CA ALA A 383 12.03 9.06 9.35
C ALA A 383 11.97 9.00 10.89
N ILE A 384 11.20 8.05 11.44
CA ILE A 384 11.05 7.85 12.88
C ILE A 384 12.40 7.48 13.53
N THR A 385 13.13 6.53 12.95
CA THR A 385 14.44 6.09 13.51
C THR A 385 15.51 7.19 13.43
N LEU A 386 15.48 8.03 12.40
CA LEU A 386 16.31 9.23 12.30
C LEU A 386 15.94 10.29 13.35
N ALA A 387 14.65 10.51 13.58
CA ALA A 387 14.18 11.48 14.56
C ALA A 387 14.57 11.08 15.99
N GLU A 388 14.49 9.79 16.32
CA GLU A 388 14.95 9.24 17.60
C GLU A 388 16.47 9.32 17.77
N SER A 389 17.22 9.29 16.67
CA SER A 389 18.67 9.53 16.64
C SER A 389 19.04 11.03 16.63
N ALA A 390 18.06 11.92 16.87
CA ALA A 390 18.17 13.38 16.87
C ALA A 390 18.56 14.02 15.52
N ASP A 391 18.46 13.30 14.40
CA ASP A 391 18.66 13.86 13.05
C ASP A 391 17.33 14.34 12.46
N LEU A 392 16.74 15.36 13.10
CA LEU A 392 15.41 15.87 12.75
C LEU A 392 15.32 16.40 11.31
N ALA A 393 16.43 16.91 10.75
CA ALA A 393 16.47 17.40 9.39
C ALA A 393 16.29 16.26 8.36
N LYS A 394 17.02 15.15 8.53
CA LYS A 394 16.82 13.98 7.66
C LYS A 394 15.48 13.30 7.94
N ALA A 395 15.06 13.24 9.20
CA ALA A 395 13.74 12.72 9.55
C ALA A 395 12.62 13.46 8.80
N LYS A 396 12.65 14.80 8.83
CA LYS A 396 11.68 15.62 8.11
C LYS A 396 11.70 15.33 6.60
N ALA A 397 12.88 15.20 5.99
CA ALA A 397 12.98 14.92 4.55
C ALA A 397 12.36 13.56 4.17
N GLU A 398 12.57 12.51 4.97
CA GLU A 398 11.96 11.20 4.75
C GLU A 398 10.43 11.25 4.96
N PHE A 399 9.96 11.98 5.98
CA PHE A 399 8.54 12.22 6.18
C PHE A 399 7.89 13.00 5.03
N ASP A 400 8.53 14.07 4.54
CA ASP A 400 8.04 14.84 3.41
C ASP A 400 8.00 13.98 2.13
N THR A 401 8.94 13.04 1.98
CA THR A 401 8.93 12.04 0.90
C THR A 401 7.72 11.11 1.01
N ALA A 402 7.47 10.53 2.19
CA ALA A 402 6.31 9.68 2.43
C ALA A 402 4.99 10.40 2.16
N LEU A 403 4.84 11.65 2.63
CA LEU A 403 3.66 12.48 2.38
C LEU A 403 3.46 12.80 0.89
N SER A 404 4.54 12.90 0.10
CA SER A 404 4.41 13.12 -1.35
C SER A 404 3.94 11.88 -2.11
N MET A 405 4.27 10.68 -1.60
CA MET A 405 3.87 9.39 -2.18
C MET A 405 2.43 9.04 -1.82
N ALA A 406 2.04 9.28 -0.56
CA ALA A 406 0.75 8.91 -0.01
C ALA A 406 0.09 10.08 0.75
N PRO A 407 -0.28 11.18 0.07
CA PRO A 407 -0.74 12.41 0.72
C PRO A 407 -2.08 12.28 1.48
N ASN A 408 -2.88 11.27 1.13
CA ASN A 408 -4.21 11.04 1.70
C ASN A 408 -4.33 9.64 2.33
N GLU A 409 -3.22 9.08 2.79
CA GLU A 409 -3.22 7.84 3.54
C GLU A 409 -3.24 8.13 5.05
N PHE A 410 -4.23 7.58 5.73
CA PHE A 410 -4.50 7.76 7.15
C PHE A 410 -3.26 7.48 8.01
N GLU A 411 -2.60 6.36 7.74
CA GLU A 411 -1.48 5.85 8.55
C GLU A 411 -0.25 6.76 8.41
N ILE A 412 0.09 7.13 7.19
CA ILE A 412 1.20 8.06 6.87
C ILE A 412 0.98 9.43 7.52
N LEU A 413 -0.22 9.99 7.39
CA LEU A 413 -0.58 11.25 8.06
C LEU A 413 -0.46 11.12 9.58
N THR A 414 -1.00 10.05 10.17
CA THR A 414 -0.98 9.82 11.62
C THR A 414 0.45 9.70 12.17
N PHE A 415 1.35 9.05 11.44
CA PHE A 415 2.75 8.98 11.85
C PHE A 415 3.44 10.35 11.77
N TYR A 416 3.18 11.13 10.71
CA TYR A 416 3.73 12.47 10.57
C TYR A 416 3.31 13.41 11.70
N VAL A 417 2.01 13.45 12.04
CA VAL A 417 1.49 14.44 13.01
C VAL A 417 2.08 14.28 14.41
N THR A 418 2.54 13.08 14.76
CA THR A 418 3.28 12.83 16.01
C THR A 418 4.56 13.66 16.10
N TRP A 419 5.21 13.93 14.96
CA TRP A 419 6.50 14.61 14.87
C TRP A 419 6.41 16.05 14.38
N ALA A 420 5.28 16.48 13.83
CA ALA A 420 5.09 17.81 13.24
C ALA A 420 5.55 18.96 14.17
N ALA A 421 5.26 18.87 15.47
CA ALA A 421 5.70 19.87 16.45
C ALA A 421 7.23 19.92 16.62
N MET A 422 7.93 18.79 16.49
CA MET A 422 9.40 18.72 16.53
C MET A 422 10.04 19.35 15.28
N PHE A 423 9.28 19.44 14.20
CA PHE A 423 9.65 20.15 12.98
C PHE A 423 9.28 21.64 13.01
N GLY A 424 8.70 22.13 14.10
CA GLY A 424 8.22 23.50 14.22
C GLY A 424 6.89 23.76 13.52
N GLU A 425 6.13 22.71 13.21
CA GLU A 425 4.87 22.77 12.44
C GLU A 425 3.66 22.26 13.25
N PRO A 426 3.41 22.72 14.50
CA PRO A 426 2.36 22.15 15.34
C PRO A 426 0.95 22.36 14.76
N GLU A 427 0.65 23.53 14.19
CA GLU A 427 -0.68 23.81 13.59
C GLU A 427 -0.94 22.94 12.37
N ARG A 428 0.05 22.82 11.47
CA ARG A 428 -0.02 21.89 10.34
C ARG A 428 -0.23 20.45 10.81
N GLY A 429 0.40 20.06 11.91
CA GLY A 429 0.17 18.77 12.56
C GLY A 429 -1.29 18.56 12.94
N ALA A 430 -1.97 19.58 13.48
CA ALA A 430 -3.39 19.50 13.81
C ALA A 430 -4.29 19.50 12.56
N GLU A 431 -3.98 20.29 11.53
CA GLU A 431 -4.71 20.27 10.25
C GLU A 431 -4.63 18.90 9.56
N LEU A 432 -3.45 18.29 9.55
CA LEU A 432 -3.27 16.93 9.02
C LEU A 432 -3.92 15.87 9.91
N ALA A 433 -4.04 16.12 11.22
CA ALA A 433 -4.82 15.25 12.12
C ALA A 433 -6.32 15.33 11.81
N ASP A 434 -6.87 16.52 11.53
CA ASP A 434 -8.26 16.67 11.07
C ASP A 434 -8.47 15.91 9.75
N ARG A 435 -7.51 16.04 8.82
CA ARG A 435 -7.53 15.32 7.54
C ARG A 435 -7.50 13.82 7.74
N ALA A 436 -6.60 13.29 8.57
CA ALA A 436 -6.54 11.86 8.88
C ALA A 436 -7.89 11.35 9.42
N ILE A 437 -8.50 12.05 10.38
CA ILE A 437 -9.81 11.67 10.93
C ILE A 437 -10.90 11.70 9.85
N SER A 438 -10.86 12.67 8.92
CA SER A 438 -11.83 12.72 7.82
C SER A 438 -11.69 11.56 6.83
N LEU A 439 -10.46 11.06 6.63
CA LEU A 439 -10.15 9.93 5.75
C LEU A 439 -10.55 8.60 6.37
N ASN A 440 -10.48 8.47 7.69
CA ASN A 440 -10.93 7.29 8.38
C ASN A 440 -11.69 7.66 9.66
N PRO A 441 -13.01 7.95 9.57
CA PRO A 441 -13.82 8.28 10.75
C PRO A 441 -13.88 7.16 11.80
N ASN A 442 -13.59 5.92 11.39
CA ASN A 442 -13.52 4.73 12.24
C ASN A 442 -12.06 4.33 12.56
N PHE A 443 -11.18 5.33 12.66
CA PHE A 443 -9.75 5.14 12.81
C PHE A 443 -9.38 4.19 13.98
N PRO A 444 -8.32 3.37 13.84
CA PRO A 444 -7.93 2.36 14.81
C PRO A 444 -7.51 2.94 16.16
N MET A 445 -7.54 2.13 17.23
CA MET A 445 -7.25 2.62 18.59
C MET A 445 -5.81 3.13 18.77
N TRP A 446 -4.84 2.58 18.05
CA TRP A 446 -3.42 2.93 18.18
C TRP A 446 -3.14 4.40 17.83
N SER A 447 -3.93 4.99 16.91
CA SER A 447 -3.74 6.38 16.47
C SER A 447 -4.27 7.42 17.48
N THR A 448 -4.95 6.99 18.55
CA THR A 448 -5.45 7.88 19.61
C THR A 448 -4.33 8.77 20.15
N ARG A 449 -3.20 8.16 20.49
CA ARG A 449 -2.09 8.86 21.14
C ARG A 449 -1.39 9.83 20.16
N PRO A 450 -1.00 9.43 18.94
CA PRO A 450 -0.54 10.35 17.90
C PRO A 450 -1.40 11.60 17.73
N LEU A 451 -2.71 11.42 17.54
CA LEU A 451 -3.65 12.52 17.30
C LEU A 451 -3.81 13.41 18.55
N ASN A 452 -3.91 12.81 19.74
CA ASN A 452 -3.94 13.55 21.01
C ASN A 452 -2.71 14.47 21.16
N VAL A 453 -1.52 13.94 20.89
CA VAL A 453 -0.26 14.69 21.00
C VAL A 453 -0.19 15.81 19.98
N ALA A 454 -0.61 15.56 18.73
CA ALA A 454 -0.63 16.59 17.68
C ALA A 454 -1.50 17.80 18.06
N TYR A 455 -2.75 17.55 18.48
CA TYR A 455 -3.66 18.62 18.92
C TYR A 455 -3.16 19.34 20.16
N PHE A 456 -2.56 18.62 21.12
CA PHE A 456 -1.99 19.23 22.32
C PHE A 456 -0.89 20.26 21.97
N TRP A 457 0.00 19.90 21.04
CA TRP A 457 1.08 20.80 20.62
C TRP A 457 0.58 22.02 19.85
N ALA A 458 -0.51 21.88 19.10
CA ALA A 458 -1.21 23.00 18.47
C ALA A 458 -1.96 23.88 19.49
N GLY A 459 -2.17 23.40 20.73
CA GLY A 459 -3.01 24.08 21.73
C GLY A 459 -4.51 23.89 21.52
N ARG A 460 -4.91 22.97 20.64
CA ARG A 460 -6.29 22.55 20.45
C ARG A 460 -6.66 21.51 21.51
N TYR A 461 -6.71 21.96 22.77
CA TYR A 461 -6.81 21.07 23.93
C TYR A 461 -8.12 20.28 23.97
N GLU A 462 -9.25 20.86 23.58
CA GLU A 462 -10.53 20.15 23.47
C GLU A 462 -10.42 18.99 22.48
N ASP A 463 -9.77 19.20 21.33
CA ASP A 463 -9.58 18.18 20.31
C ASP A 463 -8.66 17.06 20.79
N ALA A 464 -7.61 17.43 21.52
CA ALA A 464 -6.74 16.47 22.18
C ALA A 464 -7.54 15.58 23.16
N LEU A 465 -8.41 16.17 23.99
CA LEU A 465 -9.26 15.42 24.91
C LEU A 465 -10.22 14.48 24.15
N ARG A 466 -10.87 14.95 23.08
CA ARG A 466 -11.78 14.13 22.25
C ARG A 466 -11.13 12.84 21.77
N MET A 467 -9.84 12.87 21.39
CA MET A 467 -9.14 11.68 20.91
C MET A 467 -9.07 10.58 21.98
N THR A 468 -8.98 10.96 23.25
CA THR A 468 -8.79 10.03 24.37
C THR A 468 -10.09 9.66 25.09
N ASP A 469 -11.24 10.18 24.65
CA ASP A 469 -12.56 9.86 25.24
C ASP A 469 -13.01 8.43 24.97
N ARG A 470 -12.50 7.82 23.89
CA ARG A 470 -12.72 6.40 23.58
C ARG A 470 -11.86 5.44 24.42
N LEU A 471 -10.97 5.96 25.26
CA LEU A 471 -10.12 5.19 26.16
C LEU A 471 -10.62 5.32 27.61
N GLY A 472 -10.87 4.19 28.26
CA GLY A 472 -11.07 4.16 29.71
C GLY A 472 -9.76 4.48 30.48
N PRO A 473 -9.82 5.06 31.69
CA PRO A 473 -8.64 5.44 32.45
C PRO A 473 -7.58 4.35 32.63
N ASP A 474 -8.01 3.09 32.79
CA ASP A 474 -7.10 1.94 32.95
C ASP A 474 -6.16 1.75 31.74
N ASN A 475 -6.60 2.19 30.55
CA ASN A 475 -5.86 2.11 29.29
C ASN A 475 -4.99 3.35 29.02
N TYR A 476 -4.96 4.33 29.92
CA TYR A 476 -4.02 5.43 29.79
C TYR A 476 -2.60 4.95 30.09
N ASP A 477 -1.74 5.05 29.08
CA ASP A 477 -0.30 4.96 29.28
C ASP A 477 0.23 6.25 29.93
N ARG A 478 1.53 6.27 30.26
CA ARG A 478 2.20 7.44 30.86
C ARG A 478 1.96 8.71 30.04
N TRP A 479 1.96 8.61 28.71
CA TRP A 479 1.86 9.76 27.81
C TRP A 479 0.42 10.27 27.73
N VAL A 480 -0.54 9.38 27.51
CA VAL A 480 -1.97 9.72 27.45
C VAL A 480 -2.42 10.35 28.76
N GLY A 481 -2.05 9.78 29.92
CA GLY A 481 -2.36 10.36 31.22
C GLY A 481 -1.77 11.75 31.42
N THR A 482 -0.50 11.95 30.99
CA THR A 482 0.19 13.23 31.06
C THR A 482 -0.48 14.30 30.19
N PHE A 483 -0.62 14.05 28.89
CA PHE A 483 -1.16 15.02 27.94
C PHE A 483 -2.64 15.30 28.18
N ARG A 484 -3.45 14.31 28.59
CA ARG A 484 -4.86 14.51 28.95
C ARG A 484 -5.00 15.38 30.19
N ALA A 485 -4.25 15.11 31.26
CA ALA A 485 -4.29 15.94 32.48
C ALA A 485 -3.80 17.37 32.23
N ALA A 486 -2.72 17.51 31.45
CA ALA A 486 -2.21 18.81 31.03
C ALA A 486 -3.23 19.59 30.18
N ALA A 487 -3.92 18.94 29.24
CA ALA A 487 -4.98 19.55 28.44
C ALA A 487 -6.18 19.97 29.29
N LEU A 488 -6.64 19.13 30.23
CA LEU A 488 -7.69 19.48 31.19
C LEU A 488 -7.32 20.75 31.99
N ALA A 489 -6.10 20.82 32.49
CA ALA A 489 -5.63 21.97 33.25
C ALA A 489 -5.52 23.25 32.40
N ALA A 490 -5.06 23.13 31.15
CA ALA A 490 -5.01 24.25 30.21
C ALA A 490 -6.40 24.84 29.91
N LEU A 491 -7.44 24.01 29.96
CA LEU A 491 -8.84 24.40 29.82
C LEU A 491 -9.50 24.88 31.12
N GLY A 492 -8.74 25.04 32.20
CA GLY A 492 -9.26 25.44 33.50
C GLY A 492 -10.03 24.33 34.25
N ARG A 493 -10.05 23.10 33.74
CA ARG A 493 -10.67 21.93 34.38
C ARG A 493 -9.70 21.29 35.40
N THR A 494 -9.20 22.11 36.33
CA THR A 494 -8.08 21.74 37.22
C THR A 494 -8.42 20.63 38.21
N ASP A 495 -9.67 20.53 38.68
CA ASP A 495 -10.07 19.47 39.62
C ASP A 495 -10.10 18.09 38.95
N GLU A 496 -10.59 18.03 37.71
CA GLU A 496 -10.54 16.83 36.88
C GLU A 496 -9.08 16.47 36.55
N ALA A 497 -8.26 17.46 36.21
CA ALA A 497 -6.84 17.27 35.96
C ALA A 497 -6.14 16.65 37.19
N ARG A 498 -6.33 17.22 38.39
CA ARG A 498 -5.72 16.70 39.63
C ARG A 498 -6.18 15.30 39.97
N THR A 499 -7.46 14.99 39.76
CA THR A 499 -7.99 13.63 39.93
C THR A 499 -7.29 12.65 39.00
N LEU A 500 -7.12 13.02 37.73
CA LEU A 500 -6.41 12.21 36.74
C LEU A 500 -4.90 12.09 37.05
N VAL A 501 -4.27 13.15 37.55
CA VAL A 501 -2.87 13.11 38.01
C VAL A 501 -2.71 12.10 39.14
N ALA A 502 -3.59 12.14 40.15
CA ALA A 502 -3.55 11.18 41.26
C ALA A 502 -3.67 9.73 40.77
N PHE A 503 -4.60 9.45 39.85
CA PHE A 503 -4.74 8.14 39.23
C PHE A 503 -3.49 7.74 38.42
N THR A 504 -2.95 8.66 37.61
CA THR A 504 -1.77 8.41 36.77
C THR A 504 -0.53 8.10 37.63
N LEU A 505 -0.35 8.80 38.75
CA LEU A 505 0.77 8.60 39.67
C LEU A 505 0.66 7.29 40.47
N GLN A 506 -0.54 6.73 40.67
CA GLN A 506 -0.67 5.38 41.24
C GLN A 506 -0.06 4.32 40.30
N LYS A 507 -0.23 4.50 38.98
CA LYS A 507 0.32 3.61 37.95
C LYS A 507 1.79 3.91 37.62
N TYR A 508 2.19 5.18 37.68
CA TYR A 508 3.54 5.66 37.34
C TYR A 508 4.11 6.57 38.45
N PRO A 509 4.58 6.01 39.58
CA PRO A 509 5.01 6.80 40.75
C PRO A 509 6.29 7.64 40.56
N ASP A 510 7.01 7.43 39.46
CA ASP A 510 8.22 8.16 39.06
C ASP A 510 7.92 9.35 38.12
N LEU A 511 6.67 9.49 37.67
CA LEU A 511 6.27 10.54 36.74
C LEU A 511 6.36 11.94 37.38
N SER A 512 7.12 12.82 36.73
CA SER A 512 7.33 14.21 37.14
C SER A 512 7.56 15.12 35.93
N ILE A 513 7.40 16.43 36.11
CA ILE A 513 7.64 17.43 35.06
C ILE A 513 9.11 17.36 34.60
N GLU A 514 10.06 17.40 35.55
CA GLU A 514 11.49 17.30 35.24
C GLU A 514 11.81 16.00 34.50
N GLY A 515 11.24 14.87 34.93
CA GLY A 515 11.49 13.57 34.29
C GLY A 515 11.03 13.53 32.83
N ILE A 516 9.88 14.13 32.51
CA ILE A 516 9.35 14.17 31.14
C ILE A 516 10.21 15.04 30.23
N ILE A 517 10.63 16.22 30.70
CA ILE A 517 11.40 17.16 29.86
C ILE A 517 12.90 16.85 29.81
N ALA A 518 13.42 16.05 30.75
CA ALA A 518 14.85 15.74 30.83
C ALA A 518 15.33 14.73 29.78
N ASN A 519 14.42 13.91 29.25
CA ASN A 519 14.75 12.75 28.42
C ASN A 519 14.30 12.89 26.95
N LEU A 520 13.68 14.01 26.57
CA LEU A 520 13.17 14.20 25.21
C LEU A 520 13.74 15.47 24.57
N PRO A 521 14.00 15.45 23.25
CA PRO A 521 14.60 16.58 22.53
C PRO A 521 13.60 17.71 22.25
N PHE A 522 12.72 18.01 23.21
CA PHE A 522 11.71 19.06 23.08
C PHE A 522 12.36 20.43 22.85
N THR A 523 11.76 21.19 21.94
CA THR A 523 12.05 22.62 21.77
C THR A 523 11.75 23.38 23.06
N GLU A 524 12.30 24.59 23.20
CA GLU A 524 12.04 25.44 24.37
C GLU A 524 10.54 25.75 24.53
N VAL A 525 9.84 26.03 23.42
CA VAL A 525 8.39 26.27 23.41
C VAL A 525 7.63 25.07 23.96
N GLN A 526 7.98 23.86 23.51
CA GLN A 526 7.35 22.62 23.97
C GLN A 526 7.62 22.36 25.46
N ARG A 527 8.86 22.56 25.91
CA ARG A 527 9.22 22.42 27.33
C ARG A 527 8.43 23.39 28.20
N ASN A 528 8.37 24.67 27.82
CA ASN A 528 7.65 25.69 28.58
C ASN A 528 6.15 25.36 28.67
N ARG A 529 5.54 24.94 27.57
CA ARG A 529 4.13 24.51 27.55
C ARG A 529 3.87 23.33 28.48
N LEU A 530 4.72 22.30 28.46
CA LEU A 530 4.59 21.16 29.38
C LEU A 530 4.80 21.58 30.84
N ILE A 531 5.82 22.39 31.12
CA ILE A 531 6.07 22.90 32.48
C ILE A 531 4.85 23.63 33.01
N GLU A 532 4.27 24.54 32.23
CA GLU A 532 3.09 25.30 32.60
C GLU A 532 1.88 24.39 32.84
N THR A 533 1.47 23.63 31.82
CA THR A 533 0.25 22.83 31.84
C THR A 533 0.31 21.68 32.85
N MET A 534 1.46 21.00 32.99
CA MET A 534 1.63 19.97 34.02
C MET A 534 1.69 20.56 35.43
N SER A 535 2.24 21.76 35.62
CA SER A 535 2.20 22.45 36.92
C SER A 535 0.77 22.80 37.30
N LEU A 536 -0.02 23.31 36.36
CA LEU A 536 -1.45 23.59 36.57
C LEU A 536 -2.25 22.32 36.90
N ALA A 537 -1.94 21.20 36.25
CA ALA A 537 -2.56 19.90 36.52
C ALA A 537 -2.19 19.30 37.89
N GLY A 538 -1.09 19.76 38.50
CA GLY A 538 -0.63 19.31 39.81
C GLY A 538 0.37 18.15 39.78
N PHE A 539 1.10 17.96 38.67
CA PHE A 539 2.17 16.96 38.63
C PHE A 539 3.34 17.33 39.56
N PRO A 540 4.05 16.34 40.14
CA PRO A 540 5.28 16.56 40.86
C PRO A 540 6.31 17.26 39.97
N ARG A 541 6.91 18.35 40.47
CA ARG A 541 7.83 19.17 39.66
C ARG A 541 9.16 18.46 39.39
N CYS A 542 9.77 17.87 40.42
CA CYS A 542 11.14 17.35 40.35
C CYS A 542 11.16 15.84 40.18
N ALA A 543 12.13 15.36 39.42
CA ALA A 543 12.40 13.93 39.27
C ALA A 543 13.18 13.41 40.47
N LYS A 544 13.11 12.10 40.72
CA LYS A 544 13.96 11.46 41.72
C LYS A 544 15.40 11.40 41.18
N SER A 545 16.37 11.57 42.08
CA SER A 545 17.81 11.53 41.76
C SER A 545 18.22 10.27 40.97
N GLU A 546 17.65 9.12 41.34
CA GLU A 546 17.90 7.81 40.72
C GLU A 546 17.43 7.73 39.26
N ASP A 547 16.38 8.47 38.89
CA ASP A 547 15.85 8.48 37.53
C ASP A 547 16.68 9.39 36.62
N LEU A 548 17.18 10.50 37.15
CA LEU A 548 18.07 11.41 36.43
C LEU A 548 19.47 10.81 36.22
N ALA A 549 19.94 9.96 37.13
CA ALA A 549 21.25 9.32 37.03
C ALA A 549 21.37 8.35 35.84
N LYS A 550 20.24 7.92 35.25
CA LYS A 550 20.18 7.08 34.05
C LYS A 550 20.44 7.87 32.76
N LEU A 551 20.40 9.20 32.83
CA LEU A 551 20.53 10.10 31.69
C LEU A 551 21.95 10.64 31.61
N GLU A 552 22.54 10.60 30.40
CA GLU A 552 23.91 11.07 30.20
C GLU A 552 24.04 12.59 30.42
N LYS A 553 23.00 13.36 30.04
CA LYS A 553 22.93 14.83 30.19
C LYS A 553 21.49 15.30 30.45
N PRO A 554 20.94 15.11 31.66
CA PRO A 554 19.57 15.50 31.95
C PRO A 554 19.39 17.03 31.94
N VAL A 555 18.35 17.50 31.27
CA VAL A 555 17.90 18.90 31.42
C VAL A 555 17.28 19.06 32.80
N ARG A 556 17.78 20.01 33.59
CA ARG A 556 17.32 20.26 34.97
C ARG A 556 16.31 21.39 35.04
N LEU A 557 15.30 21.22 35.88
CA LEU A 557 14.35 22.29 36.20
C LEU A 557 14.88 23.18 37.32
N LEU A 558 14.77 24.50 37.12
CA LEU A 558 15.07 25.47 38.17
C LEU A 558 14.24 25.17 39.42
N GLY A 559 14.92 25.09 40.58
CA GLY A 559 14.34 24.78 41.88
C GLY A 559 14.36 23.29 42.28
N CYS A 560 14.75 22.39 41.39
CA CYS A 560 14.96 20.98 41.72
C CYS A 560 16.39 20.75 42.23
N LYS A 561 16.54 20.02 43.35
CA LYS A 561 17.86 19.76 43.97
C LYS A 561 18.70 18.84 43.10
N SER A 562 20.02 19.05 43.08
CA SER A 562 20.95 18.12 42.44
C SER A 562 20.97 16.76 43.16
N PRO A 563 21.17 15.64 42.43
CA PRO A 563 21.23 14.30 42.98
C PRO A 563 22.11 14.17 44.21
#